data_AF-A0A133VJX2-F1
#
_entry.id   AF-A0A133VJX2-F1
#
_cell.length_a   1.000
_cell.length_b   1.000
_cell.length_c   1.000
_cell.angle_alpha   90.00
_cell.angle_beta   90.00
_cell.angle_gamma   90.00
#
_symmetry.space_group_name_H-M   'P 1'
#
loop_
_entity.id
_entity.type
_entity.pdbx_description
1 polymer ?
#
loop_
_entity_poly.entity_id
_entity_poly.type
_entity_poly.pdbx_seq_one_letter_code
_entity_poly.pdbx_strand_id
1 'polypeptide(L)'
;MTDKGFWPGIIGGILGFLAGFVAYILGGIGSVFGMTGTSLLYTSAAIAIIFSIIGIISGTVIDRKNLAGGLMIFSGIMVLFATSLYGLLTFILFLVGGIRILRSSEPGTSSGINKKGVAVIIFIILFIAVSAFSIIGDFMENEETETLPPNENEGVDIVEDAIEAKTFSDSGSKVVRDIELEEGLVVATGQQSNPDYDFSNFSVALVNTEDGQSKAVLRARRDIDEKIEGANVIDGGEYHLEVESTGDWTIELTQPRATK
;
A
#
# COMPACT_ATOMS: atom_id res chain seq x y z
N MET A 1 41.40 19.12 3.30
CA MET A 1 40.30 20.06 3.63
C MET A 1 39.02 19.26 3.60
N THR A 2 38.46 18.92 4.75
CA THR A 2 37.16 18.26 4.84
C THR A 2 36.10 19.31 4.54
N ASP A 3 35.43 19.19 3.41
CA ASP A 3 34.42 20.15 3.00
C ASP A 3 33.26 20.12 4.00
N LYS A 4 32.86 21.30 4.50
CA LYS A 4 31.96 21.40 5.66
C LYS A 4 30.54 20.93 5.35
N GLY A 5 30.21 20.72 4.07
CA GLY A 5 28.94 20.15 3.58
C GLY A 5 28.91 18.63 3.48
N PHE A 6 30.06 17.95 3.55
CA PHE A 6 30.16 16.50 3.37
C PHE A 6 29.51 15.71 4.52
N TRP A 7 29.82 16.10 5.76
CA TRP A 7 29.32 15.44 6.97
C TRP A 7 27.79 15.39 7.10
N PRO A 8 27.03 16.49 6.92
CA PRO A 8 25.58 16.43 6.99
C PRO A 8 24.96 15.53 5.89
N GLY A 9 25.61 15.43 4.73
CA GLY A 9 25.20 14.51 3.66
C GLY A 9 25.40 13.04 4.03
N ILE A 10 26.51 12.68 4.67
CA ILE A 10 26.72 11.30 5.14
C ILE A 10 25.73 10.94 6.25
N ILE A 11 25.65 11.78 7.27
CA ILE A 11 24.82 11.49 8.45
C ILE A 11 23.34 11.42 8.04
N GLY A 12 22.86 12.36 7.24
CA GLY A 12 21.50 12.34 6.72
C GLY A 12 21.23 11.10 5.87
N GLY A 13 22.16 10.70 5.01
CA GLY A 13 21.97 9.55 4.13
C GLY A 13 21.93 8.22 4.87
N ILE A 14 22.77 8.04 5.89
CA ILE A 14 22.71 6.84 6.74
C ILE A 14 21.37 6.76 7.46
N LEU A 15 20.88 7.88 8.01
CA LEU A 15 19.59 7.92 8.70
C LEU A 15 18.42 7.65 7.75
N GLY A 16 18.43 8.21 6.54
CA GLY A 16 17.41 7.94 5.53
C GLY A 16 17.42 6.50 5.05
N PHE A 17 18.61 5.91 4.90
CA PHE A 17 18.76 4.50 4.59
C PHE A 17 18.16 3.61 5.69
N LEU A 18 18.48 3.91 6.96
CA LEU A 18 17.92 3.17 8.10
C LEU A 18 16.40 3.32 8.18
N ALA A 19 15.85 4.50 7.93
CA ALA A 19 14.41 4.72 7.89
C ALA A 19 13.74 3.88 6.79
N GLY A 20 14.30 3.87 5.57
CA GLY A 20 13.82 3.02 4.49
C GLY A 20 13.93 1.53 4.82
N PHE A 21 15.03 1.11 5.44
CA PHE A 21 15.23 -0.28 5.86
C PHE A 21 14.21 -0.73 6.93
N VAL A 22 13.91 0.11 7.91
CA VAL A 22 12.87 -0.17 8.91
C VAL A 22 11.50 -0.28 8.24
N ALA A 23 11.16 0.63 7.32
CA ALA A 23 9.91 0.56 6.55
C ALA A 23 9.81 -0.75 5.74
N TYR A 24 10.91 -1.22 5.15
CA TYR A 24 10.97 -2.49 4.45
C TYR A 24 10.68 -3.68 5.38
N ILE A 25 11.30 -3.72 6.57
CA ILE A 25 11.03 -4.77 7.56
C ILE A 25 9.57 -4.77 8.00
N LEU A 26 8.99 -3.58 8.25
CA LEU A 26 7.58 -3.46 8.64
C LEU A 26 6.63 -3.91 7.53
N GLY A 27 6.96 -3.63 6.26
CA GLY A 27 6.26 -4.21 5.11
C GLY A 27 6.32 -5.74 5.09
N GLY A 28 7.51 -6.29 5.39
CA GLY A 28 7.76 -7.72 5.59
C GLY A 28 6.81 -8.36 6.60
N ILE A 29 6.82 -7.82 7.83
CA ILE A 29 5.97 -8.30 8.92
C ILE A 29 4.50 -8.16 8.54
N GLY A 30 4.09 -7.02 7.99
CA GLY A 30 2.69 -6.80 7.60
C GLY A 30 2.20 -7.77 6.53
N SER A 31 3.07 -8.20 5.62
CA SER A 31 2.71 -9.18 4.59
C SER A 31 2.38 -10.55 5.17
N VAL A 32 3.10 -10.97 6.23
CA VAL A 32 2.85 -12.24 6.93
C VAL A 32 1.50 -12.22 7.65
N PHE A 33 1.04 -11.06 8.11
CA PHE A 33 -0.26 -10.88 8.77
C PHE A 33 -1.40 -10.52 7.81
N GLY A 34 -1.17 -10.52 6.49
CA GLY A 34 -2.19 -10.17 5.50
C GLY A 34 -2.68 -8.72 5.59
N MET A 35 -1.86 -7.79 6.12
CA MET A 35 -2.23 -6.37 6.17
C MET A 35 -2.26 -5.76 4.78
N THR A 36 -3.34 -5.05 4.47
CA THR A 36 -3.49 -4.29 3.23
C THR A 36 -2.51 -3.12 3.19
N GLY A 37 -1.88 -2.86 2.04
CA GLY A 37 -0.97 -1.73 1.82
C GLY A 37 0.53 -2.03 2.02
N THR A 38 0.91 -3.30 2.13
CA THR A 38 2.32 -3.74 2.23
C THR A 38 3.15 -3.40 0.99
N SER A 39 2.56 -3.47 -0.21
CA SER A 39 3.20 -3.06 -1.48
C SER A 39 3.63 -1.58 -1.47
N LEU A 40 2.80 -0.70 -0.88
CA LEU A 40 3.13 0.72 -0.72
C LEU A 40 4.31 0.93 0.24
N LEU A 41 4.40 0.15 1.32
CA LEU A 41 5.50 0.18 2.27
C LEU A 41 6.83 -0.24 1.63
N TYR A 42 6.83 -1.27 0.77
CA TYR A 42 8.05 -1.69 0.07
C TYR A 42 8.52 -0.65 -0.96
N THR A 43 7.57 -0.09 -1.72
CA THR A 43 7.88 0.93 -2.73
C THR A 43 8.45 2.19 -2.09
N SER A 44 7.80 2.67 -1.04
CA SER A 44 8.28 3.83 -0.28
C SER A 44 9.64 3.58 0.37
N ALA A 45 9.87 2.40 0.94
CA ALA A 45 11.17 1.99 1.48
C ALA A 45 12.28 2.04 0.41
N ALA A 46 12.02 1.49 -0.78
CA ALA A 46 12.98 1.49 -1.89
C ALA A 46 13.33 2.92 -2.35
N ILE A 47 12.32 3.78 -2.51
CA ILE A 47 12.49 5.19 -2.86
C ILE A 47 13.38 5.88 -1.81
N ALA A 48 13.08 5.69 -0.52
CA ALA A 48 13.86 6.29 0.56
C ALA A 48 15.34 5.87 0.54
N ILE A 49 15.61 4.59 0.30
CA ILE A 49 16.98 4.05 0.21
C ILE A 49 17.73 4.67 -0.97
N ILE A 50 17.12 4.69 -2.16
CA ILE A 50 17.75 5.24 -3.38
C ILE A 50 18.06 6.72 -3.19
N PHE A 51 17.11 7.53 -2.72
CA PHE A 51 17.33 8.96 -2.51
C PHE A 51 18.31 9.24 -1.37
N SER A 52 18.41 8.37 -0.37
CA SER A 52 19.44 8.48 0.67
C SER A 52 20.84 8.30 0.09
N ILE A 53 21.03 7.34 -0.81
CA ILE A 53 22.30 7.13 -1.53
C ILE A 53 22.65 8.35 -2.40
N ILE A 54 21.66 8.89 -3.14
CA ILE A 54 21.84 10.10 -3.95
C ILE A 54 22.26 11.29 -3.07
N GLY A 55 21.66 11.44 -1.89
CA GLY A 55 22.04 12.46 -0.92
C GLY A 55 23.48 12.32 -0.43
N ILE A 56 23.97 11.10 -0.18
CA ILE A 56 25.38 10.84 0.18
C ILE A 56 26.30 11.24 -0.97
N ILE A 57 26.01 10.77 -2.19
CA ILE A 57 26.81 11.05 -3.39
C ILE A 57 26.83 12.56 -3.65
N SER A 58 25.72 13.28 -3.44
CA SER A 58 25.66 14.73 -3.64
C SER A 58 26.66 15.50 -2.77
N GLY A 59 26.95 15.01 -1.56
CA GLY A 59 27.94 15.60 -0.66
C GLY A 59 29.40 15.39 -1.10
N THR A 60 29.64 14.47 -2.03
CA THR A 60 30.97 14.19 -2.63
C THR A 60 31.25 14.98 -3.91
N VAL A 61 30.24 15.57 -4.53
CA VAL A 61 30.38 16.31 -5.80
C VAL A 61 30.89 17.73 -5.50
N ILE A 62 32.20 17.92 -5.52
CA ILE A 62 32.84 19.19 -5.15
C ILE A 62 32.80 20.20 -6.32
N ASP A 63 32.88 19.72 -7.56
CA ASP A 63 33.10 20.57 -8.74
C ASP A 63 31.87 21.40 -9.16
N ARG A 64 30.66 21.03 -8.68
CA ARG A 64 29.40 21.67 -9.09
C ARG A 64 28.51 21.99 -7.89
N LYS A 65 28.91 22.98 -7.10
CA LYS A 65 28.20 23.42 -5.87
C LYS A 65 26.68 23.57 -6.01
N ASN A 66 26.19 24.17 -7.11
CA ASN A 66 24.76 24.37 -7.34
C ASN A 66 24.03 23.03 -7.54
N LEU A 67 24.66 22.12 -8.28
CA LEU A 67 24.12 20.79 -8.52
C LEU A 67 24.20 19.95 -7.24
N ALA A 68 25.34 19.93 -6.56
CA ALA A 68 25.54 19.20 -5.31
C ALA A 68 24.54 19.61 -4.23
N GLY A 69 24.44 20.91 -3.93
CA GLY A 69 23.50 21.40 -2.93
C GLY A 69 22.03 21.23 -3.33
N GLY A 70 21.70 21.41 -4.61
CA GLY A 70 20.36 21.18 -5.12
C GLY A 70 19.93 19.70 -5.05
N LEU A 71 20.81 18.79 -5.46
CA LEU A 71 20.58 17.34 -5.42
C LEU A 71 20.41 16.84 -3.98
N MET A 72 21.20 17.40 -3.04
CA MET A 72 21.08 17.07 -1.61
C MET A 72 19.70 17.46 -1.06
N ILE A 73 19.27 18.70 -1.30
CA ILE A 73 17.95 19.19 -0.83
C ILE A 73 16.83 18.37 -1.46
N PHE A 74 16.90 18.13 -2.77
CA PHE A 74 15.90 17.34 -3.47
C PHE A 74 15.78 15.92 -2.92
N SER A 75 16.92 15.27 -2.68
CA SER A 75 16.94 13.94 -2.05
C SER A 75 16.26 13.96 -0.68
N GLY A 76 16.44 15.03 0.10
CA GLY A 76 15.82 15.15 1.42
C GLY A 76 14.31 15.25 1.35
N ILE A 77 13.80 16.00 0.37
CA ILE A 77 12.36 16.13 0.14
C ILE A 77 11.77 14.78 -0.26
N MET A 78 12.44 14.04 -1.15
CA MET A 78 11.96 12.71 -1.56
C MET A 78 11.97 11.69 -0.42
N VAL A 79 13.00 11.69 0.42
CA VAL A 79 13.03 10.83 1.63
C VAL A 79 11.91 11.19 2.60
N LEU A 80 11.62 12.49 2.77
CA LEU A 80 10.51 12.96 3.62
C LEU A 80 9.15 12.46 3.13
N PHE A 81 8.89 12.55 1.83
CA PHE A 81 7.62 12.04 1.28
C PHE A 81 7.53 10.52 1.35
N ALA A 82 8.63 9.81 1.09
CA ALA A 82 8.66 8.36 1.12
C ALA A 82 8.43 7.79 2.54
N THR A 83 9.05 8.38 3.56
CA THR A 83 9.02 7.83 4.93
C THR A 83 8.17 8.64 5.89
N SER A 84 7.50 9.70 5.40
CA SER A 84 6.70 10.62 6.21
C SER A 84 7.51 11.18 7.39
N LEU A 85 6.95 11.17 8.60
CA LEU A 85 7.57 11.73 9.81
C LEU A 85 8.94 11.12 10.13
N TYR A 86 9.18 9.84 9.77
CA TYR A 86 10.48 9.19 9.99
C TYR A 86 11.60 9.80 9.15
N GLY A 87 11.27 10.38 8.00
CA GLY A 87 12.22 11.06 7.11
C GLY A 87 12.56 12.49 7.53
N LEU A 88 11.90 13.04 8.54
CA LEU A 88 12.05 14.44 8.95
C LEU A 88 13.48 14.77 9.36
N LEU A 89 14.13 13.88 10.12
CA LEU A 89 15.50 14.09 10.57
C LEU A 89 16.48 14.12 9.39
N THR A 90 16.33 13.17 8.45
CA THR A 90 17.11 13.11 7.22
C THR A 90 16.90 14.35 6.36
N PHE A 91 15.65 14.79 6.21
CA PHE A 91 15.31 16.01 5.48
C PHE A 91 16.00 17.24 6.05
N ILE A 92 15.96 17.45 7.37
CA ILE A 92 16.60 18.60 8.02
C ILE A 92 18.11 18.59 7.77
N LEU A 93 18.76 17.41 7.87
CA LEU A 93 20.20 17.29 7.64
C LEU A 93 20.58 17.59 6.18
N PHE A 94 19.83 17.05 5.22
CA PHE A 94 20.04 17.32 3.80
C PHE A 94 19.73 18.76 3.42
N LEU A 95 18.71 19.37 4.03
CA LEU A 95 18.38 20.77 3.84
C LEU A 95 19.52 21.67 4.32
N VAL A 96 19.99 21.47 5.55
CA VAL A 96 21.09 22.25 6.13
C VAL A 96 22.39 22.04 5.37
N GLY A 97 22.72 20.78 5.03
CA GLY A 97 23.89 20.42 4.23
C GLY A 97 23.86 21.06 2.85
N GLY A 98 22.74 20.95 2.14
CA GLY A 98 22.58 21.51 0.80
C GLY A 98 22.63 23.05 0.80
N ILE A 99 21.95 23.72 1.73
CA ILE A 99 22.03 25.19 1.86
C ILE A 99 23.47 25.63 2.13
N ARG A 100 24.20 24.87 2.96
CA ARG A 100 25.60 25.17 3.27
C ARG A 100 26.49 25.08 2.03
N ILE A 101 26.34 24.01 1.23
CA ILE A 101 27.08 23.83 -0.04
C ILE A 101 26.75 24.95 -1.03
N LEU A 102 25.48 25.36 -1.11
CA LEU A 102 25.07 26.48 -1.97
C LEU A 102 25.65 27.82 -1.54
N ARG A 103 25.91 28.03 -0.24
CA ARG A 103 26.43 29.29 0.32
C ARG A 103 27.97 29.37 0.31
N SER A 104 28.69 28.25 0.21
CA SER A 104 30.15 28.25 0.07
C SER A 104 30.56 29.00 -1.20
N SER A 105 31.00 30.23 -1.00
CA SER A 105 31.41 31.15 -2.06
C SER A 105 32.93 31.06 -2.18
N GLU A 106 33.43 30.26 -3.11
CA GLU A 106 34.81 30.45 -3.56
C GLU A 106 34.86 31.65 -4.50
N PRO A 107 35.72 32.65 -4.22
CA PRO A 107 35.97 33.77 -5.11
C PRO A 107 36.85 33.28 -6.28
N GLY A 108 36.24 32.90 -7.40
CA GLY A 108 36.99 32.65 -8.64
C GLY A 108 36.30 31.73 -9.63
N THR A 109 35.52 30.75 -9.17
CA THR A 109 34.89 29.78 -10.07
C THR A 109 33.49 30.26 -10.44
N SER A 110 33.44 31.11 -11.46
CA SER A 110 32.22 31.46 -12.20
C SER A 110 31.70 30.19 -12.91
N SER A 111 31.05 29.32 -12.15
CA SER A 111 30.22 28.26 -12.69
C SER A 111 29.03 28.95 -13.36
N GLY A 112 29.12 29.13 -14.68
CA GLY A 112 28.12 29.74 -15.55
C GLY A 112 26.83 28.92 -15.68
N ILE A 113 26.30 28.39 -14.58
CA ILE A 113 24.92 27.91 -14.56
C ILE A 113 24.06 29.16 -14.39
N ASN A 114 23.55 29.68 -15.51
CA ASN A 114 22.64 30.82 -15.47
C ASN A 114 21.42 30.47 -14.58
N LYS A 115 20.74 31.48 -14.02
CA LYS A 115 19.53 31.27 -13.19
C LYS A 115 18.47 30.37 -13.87
N LYS A 116 18.44 30.34 -15.20
CA LYS A 116 17.56 29.46 -15.99
C LYS A 116 17.99 28.00 -15.91
N GLY A 117 19.29 27.69 -15.84
CA GLY A 117 19.80 26.32 -15.68
C GLY A 117 19.40 25.70 -14.34
N VAL A 118 19.41 26.49 -13.26
CA VAL A 118 18.90 26.03 -11.95
C VAL A 118 17.38 25.79 -12.02
N ALA A 119 16.63 26.70 -12.64
CA ALA A 119 15.19 26.54 -12.83
C ALA A 119 14.85 25.30 -13.68
N VAL A 120 15.63 25.02 -14.72
CA VAL A 120 15.46 23.83 -15.58
C VAL A 120 15.76 22.55 -14.81
N ILE A 121 16.81 22.52 -13.98
CA ILE A 121 17.12 21.34 -13.15
C ILE A 121 15.97 21.08 -12.15
N ILE A 122 15.47 22.12 -11.49
CA ILE A 122 14.31 22.02 -10.58
C ILE A 122 13.08 21.52 -11.34
N PHE A 123 12.83 22.04 -12.54
CA PHE A 123 11.69 21.63 -13.36
C PHE A 123 11.80 20.18 -13.81
N ILE A 124 12.97 19.73 -14.27
CA ILE A 124 13.20 18.32 -14.65
C ILE A 124 12.99 17.41 -13.44
N ILE A 125 13.51 17.81 -12.29
CA ILE A 125 13.34 17.09 -11.03
C ILE A 125 11.86 16.99 -10.64
N LEU A 126 11.12 18.09 -10.72
CA LEU A 126 9.69 18.13 -10.42
C LEU A 126 8.89 17.28 -11.41
N PHE A 127 9.26 17.33 -12.69
CA PHE A 127 8.66 16.52 -13.73
C PHE A 127 8.88 15.03 -13.48
N ILE A 128 10.11 14.60 -13.17
CA ILE A 128 10.42 13.22 -12.81
C ILE A 128 9.62 12.78 -11.57
N ALA A 129 9.48 13.65 -10.56
CA ALA A 129 8.71 13.35 -9.36
C ALA A 129 7.22 13.14 -9.67
N VAL A 130 6.62 14.02 -10.48
CA VAL A 130 5.22 13.92 -10.91
C VAL A 130 5.01 12.69 -11.80
N SER A 131 5.93 12.42 -12.74
CA SER A 131 5.87 11.23 -13.59
C SER A 131 6.01 9.94 -12.78
N ALA A 132 6.92 9.89 -11.80
CA ALA A 132 7.06 8.74 -10.91
C ALA A 132 5.79 8.51 -10.08
N PHE A 133 5.13 9.58 -9.62
CA PHE A 133 3.86 9.49 -8.91
C PHE A 133 2.73 8.91 -9.78
N SER A 134 2.65 9.32 -11.05
CA SER A 134 1.69 8.74 -12.00
C SER A 134 1.96 7.26 -12.30
N ILE A 135 3.22 6.86 -12.48
CA ILE A 135 3.59 5.45 -12.72
C ILE A 135 3.27 4.58 -11.50
N ILE A 136 3.46 5.10 -10.28
CA ILE A 136 3.06 4.38 -9.06
C ILE A 136 1.54 4.17 -9.01
N GLY A 137 0.75 5.14 -9.50
CA GLY A 137 -0.70 5.00 -9.67
C GLY A 137 -1.08 3.81 -10.57
N ASP A 138 -0.49 3.75 -11.77
CA ASP A 138 -0.74 2.65 -12.73
C ASP A 138 -0.18 1.30 -12.24
N PHE A 139 0.92 1.30 -11.48
CA PHE A 139 1.47 0.07 -10.89
C PHE A 139 0.57 -0.49 -9.79
N MET A 140 -0.13 0.37 -9.05
CA MET A 140 -1.16 -0.06 -8.08
C MET A 140 -2.44 -0.57 -8.75
N GLU A 141 -2.64 -0.30 -10.04
CA GLU A 141 -3.77 -0.79 -10.82
C GLU A 141 -3.51 -2.18 -11.45
N ASN A 142 -2.25 -2.61 -11.55
CA ASN A 142 -1.83 -3.83 -12.26
C ASN A 142 -1.31 -4.97 -11.35
N GLU A 143 -1.51 -4.93 -10.04
CA GLU A 143 -1.50 -6.19 -9.26
C GLU A 143 -2.78 -6.95 -9.60
N GLU A 144 -2.77 -7.57 -10.80
CA GLU A 144 -3.73 -8.59 -11.18
C GLU A 144 -3.74 -9.63 -10.06
N THR A 145 -4.88 -9.72 -9.39
CA THR A 145 -5.32 -10.91 -8.68
C THR A 145 -4.86 -12.13 -9.46
N GLU A 146 -3.97 -12.93 -8.87
CA GLU A 146 -3.77 -14.30 -9.34
C GLU A 146 -5.16 -14.91 -9.45
N THR A 147 -5.65 -14.99 -10.69
CA THR A 147 -6.85 -15.72 -10.99
C THR A 147 -6.49 -17.15 -10.67
N LEU A 148 -7.11 -17.67 -9.60
CA LEU A 148 -7.05 -19.09 -9.31
C LEU A 148 -7.32 -19.83 -10.64
N PRO A 149 -6.56 -20.91 -10.93
CA PRO A 149 -6.74 -21.63 -12.18
C PRO A 149 -8.23 -21.92 -12.38
N PRO A 150 -8.74 -21.80 -13.62
CA PRO A 150 -10.14 -22.06 -13.90
C PRO A 150 -10.52 -23.38 -13.24
N ASN A 151 -11.48 -23.31 -12.31
CA ASN A 151 -11.98 -24.46 -11.59
C ASN A 151 -12.69 -25.37 -12.59
N GLU A 152 -11.90 -26.24 -13.23
CA GLU A 152 -12.34 -27.27 -14.14
C GLU A 152 -12.90 -28.44 -13.31
N ASN A 153 -13.91 -28.15 -12.49
CA ASN A 153 -14.76 -29.19 -11.93
C ASN A 153 -15.93 -29.38 -12.89
N GLU A 154 -15.71 -30.31 -13.82
CA GLU A 154 -16.77 -30.97 -14.57
C GLU A 154 -17.85 -31.50 -13.60
N GLY A 155 -19.11 -31.29 -13.99
CA GLY A 155 -20.34 -31.62 -13.29
C GLY A 155 -20.28 -32.78 -12.31
N VAL A 156 -20.22 -32.45 -11.04
CA VAL A 156 -20.86 -33.26 -10.00
C VAL A 156 -22.28 -32.73 -9.89
N ASP A 157 -23.26 -33.53 -10.34
CA ASP A 157 -24.68 -33.28 -10.08
C ASP A 157 -24.89 -33.29 -8.56
N ILE A 158 -24.83 -32.12 -7.94
CA ILE A 158 -25.23 -31.93 -6.54
C ILE A 158 -26.75 -32.06 -6.53
N VAL A 159 -27.25 -33.21 -6.08
CA VAL A 159 -28.67 -33.41 -5.84
C VAL A 159 -29.08 -32.53 -4.66
N GLU A 160 -30.06 -31.66 -4.95
CA GLU A 160 -30.57 -30.53 -4.17
C GLU A 160 -31.28 -31.00 -2.88
N ASP A 161 -30.52 -31.51 -1.90
CA ASP A 161 -30.94 -31.61 -0.50
C ASP A 161 -30.26 -30.46 0.29
N ALA A 162 -30.33 -29.26 -0.31
CA ALA A 162 -29.71 -28.05 0.22
C ALA A 162 -30.43 -27.63 1.51
N ILE A 163 -29.65 -27.40 2.57
CA ILE A 163 -30.13 -26.69 3.75
C ILE A 163 -30.67 -25.33 3.30
N GLU A 164 -31.78 -24.89 3.90
CA GLU A 164 -32.39 -23.57 3.62
C GLU A 164 -31.31 -22.48 3.64
N ALA A 165 -31.14 -21.81 2.49
CA ALA A 165 -30.22 -20.69 2.37
C ALA A 165 -30.58 -19.60 3.39
N LYS A 166 -29.59 -19.12 4.13
CA LYS A 166 -29.77 -18.03 5.11
C LYS A 166 -29.46 -16.70 4.43
N THR A 167 -30.47 -15.85 4.29
CA THR A 167 -30.32 -14.51 3.68
C THR A 167 -30.26 -13.42 4.74
N PHE A 168 -29.32 -12.50 4.58
CA PHE A 168 -29.10 -11.32 5.42
C PHE A 168 -29.10 -10.07 4.56
N SER A 169 -29.72 -9.00 5.02
CA SER A 169 -29.65 -7.69 4.38
C SER A 169 -29.65 -6.58 5.43
N ASP A 170 -28.86 -5.54 5.17
CA ASP A 170 -28.76 -4.37 6.05
C ASP A 170 -28.15 -3.19 5.26
N SER A 171 -27.95 -2.05 5.94
CA SER A 171 -27.29 -0.87 5.37
C SER A 171 -26.18 -0.34 6.29
N GLY A 172 -25.09 0.16 5.68
CA GLY A 172 -24.03 0.87 6.40
C GLY A 172 -22.74 0.09 6.69
N SER A 173 -21.84 0.73 7.44
CA SER A 173 -20.39 0.49 7.45
C SER A 173 -19.89 -0.73 8.22
N LYS A 174 -20.61 -1.20 9.24
CA LYS A 174 -20.22 -2.41 9.99
C LYS A 174 -21.41 -3.06 10.66
N VAL A 175 -21.68 -4.32 10.32
CA VAL A 175 -22.72 -5.13 10.96
C VAL A 175 -22.13 -6.43 11.47
N VAL A 176 -22.52 -6.81 12.68
CA VAL A 176 -22.13 -8.06 13.34
C VAL A 176 -23.40 -8.83 13.66
N ARG A 177 -23.51 -10.08 13.20
CA ARG A 177 -24.64 -10.98 13.50
C ARG A 177 -24.12 -12.33 13.95
N ASP A 178 -24.72 -12.86 15.00
CA ASP A 178 -24.41 -14.20 15.48
C ASP A 178 -25.15 -15.23 14.63
N ILE A 179 -24.43 -16.21 14.10
CA ILE A 179 -24.98 -17.30 13.29
C ILE A 179 -24.37 -18.62 13.71
N GLU A 180 -25.21 -19.64 13.80
CA GLU A 180 -24.77 -21.02 13.98
C GLU A 180 -24.60 -21.69 12.62
N LEU A 181 -23.44 -22.30 12.39
CA LEU A 181 -23.08 -22.97 11.16
C LEU A 181 -22.64 -24.41 11.44
N GLU A 182 -23.00 -25.32 10.53
CA GLU A 182 -22.53 -26.70 10.60
C GLU A 182 -21.09 -26.82 10.07
N GLU A 183 -20.38 -27.87 10.48
CA GLU A 183 -19.07 -28.19 9.92
C GLU A 183 -19.19 -28.49 8.42
N GLY A 184 -18.33 -27.88 7.60
CA GLY A 184 -18.27 -28.17 6.16
C GLY A 184 -18.04 -26.94 5.29
N LEU A 185 -18.42 -27.07 4.00
CA LEU A 185 -18.31 -26.00 3.02
C LEU A 185 -19.42 -24.97 3.25
N VAL A 186 -19.05 -23.71 3.37
CA VAL A 186 -19.96 -22.56 3.28
C VAL A 186 -19.69 -21.84 1.98
N VAL A 187 -20.75 -21.62 1.22
CA VAL A 187 -20.76 -20.74 0.06
C VAL A 187 -21.51 -19.48 0.46
N ALA A 188 -20.89 -18.33 0.24
CA ALA A 188 -21.51 -17.03 0.43
C ALA A 188 -21.67 -16.37 -0.93
N THR A 189 -22.86 -15.82 -1.19
CA THR A 189 -23.14 -14.95 -2.33
C THR A 189 -23.54 -13.59 -1.80
N GLY A 190 -22.85 -12.54 -2.22
CA GLY A 190 -23.09 -11.18 -1.75
C GLY A 190 -23.37 -10.22 -2.90
N GLN A 191 -24.20 -9.21 -2.65
CA GLN A 191 -24.44 -8.11 -3.57
C GLN A 191 -24.49 -6.80 -2.78
N GLN A 192 -23.77 -5.79 -3.25
CA GLN A 192 -23.86 -4.43 -2.71
C GLN A 192 -24.50 -3.52 -3.76
N SER A 193 -25.43 -2.68 -3.34
CA SER A 193 -25.95 -1.57 -4.14
C SER A 193 -25.63 -0.25 -3.45
N ASN A 194 -25.04 0.68 -4.19
CA ASN A 194 -24.79 2.03 -3.71
C ASN A 194 -24.89 3.03 -4.86
N PRO A 195 -25.95 3.86 -4.91
CA PRO A 195 -26.14 4.79 -6.03
C PRO A 195 -25.19 6.00 -5.98
N ASP A 196 -24.52 6.26 -4.86
CA ASP A 196 -23.76 7.49 -4.64
C ASP A 196 -22.24 7.36 -4.90
N TYR A 197 -21.73 6.15 -5.15
CA TYR A 197 -20.31 5.88 -5.32
C TYR A 197 -20.05 5.00 -6.54
N ASP A 198 -18.89 5.15 -7.18
CA ASP A 198 -18.44 4.31 -8.30
C ASP A 198 -17.59 3.11 -7.83
N PHE A 199 -17.43 2.92 -6.51
CA PHE A 199 -16.63 1.85 -5.92
C PHE A 199 -17.28 1.24 -4.68
N SER A 200 -17.30 -0.10 -4.62
CA SER A 200 -17.75 -0.90 -3.48
C SER A 200 -16.56 -1.27 -2.58
N ASN A 201 -16.66 -0.91 -1.29
CA ASN A 201 -15.84 -1.53 -0.26
C ASN A 201 -16.74 -2.53 0.46
N PHE A 202 -16.82 -3.75 -0.07
CA PHE A 202 -17.68 -4.80 0.45
C PHE A 202 -16.85 -6.01 0.85
N SER A 203 -16.85 -6.33 2.14
CA SER A 203 -16.17 -7.51 2.67
C SER A 203 -17.03 -8.23 3.67
N VAL A 204 -16.96 -9.56 3.62
CA VAL A 204 -17.69 -10.46 4.53
C VAL A 204 -16.70 -11.45 5.12
N ALA A 205 -16.66 -11.48 6.45
CA ALA A 205 -15.86 -12.42 7.22
C ALA A 205 -16.75 -13.20 8.18
N LEU A 206 -16.38 -14.46 8.40
CA LEU A 206 -16.90 -15.29 9.47
C LEU A 206 -15.85 -15.36 10.57
N VAL A 207 -16.18 -14.90 11.77
CA VAL A 207 -15.27 -14.92 12.92
C VAL A 207 -15.81 -15.92 13.93
N ASN A 208 -15.08 -17.00 14.19
CA ASN A 208 -15.51 -18.02 15.16
C ASN A 208 -15.51 -17.41 16.57
N THR A 209 -16.61 -17.60 17.31
CA THR A 209 -16.82 -16.96 18.63
C THR A 209 -16.00 -17.62 19.74
N GLU A 210 -15.60 -18.89 19.59
CA GLU A 210 -14.81 -19.62 20.59
C GLU A 210 -13.33 -19.25 20.55
N ASP A 211 -12.72 -19.20 19.35
CA ASP A 211 -11.28 -18.99 19.19
C ASP A 211 -10.89 -17.63 18.59
N GLY A 212 -11.87 -16.84 18.13
CA GLY A 212 -11.67 -15.53 17.52
C GLY A 212 -11.03 -15.58 16.13
N GLN A 213 -10.89 -16.75 15.51
CA GLN A 213 -10.31 -16.86 14.19
C GLN A 213 -11.27 -16.34 13.12
N SER A 214 -10.79 -15.37 12.33
CA SER A 214 -11.51 -14.82 11.20
C SER A 214 -11.16 -15.58 9.92
N LYS A 215 -12.19 -16.15 9.27
CA LYS A 215 -12.11 -16.71 7.92
C LYS A 215 -12.85 -15.77 6.96
N ALA A 216 -12.11 -15.17 6.02
CA ALA A 216 -12.74 -14.37 4.96
C ALA A 216 -13.52 -15.29 4.02
N VAL A 217 -14.77 -14.93 3.71
CA VAL A 217 -15.62 -15.72 2.80
C VAL A 217 -15.94 -14.93 1.54
N LEU A 218 -16.06 -13.60 1.62
CA LEU A 218 -16.19 -12.72 0.46
C LEU A 218 -15.30 -11.49 0.58
N ARG A 219 -14.67 -11.11 -0.53
CA ARG A 219 -13.99 -9.82 -0.69
C ARG A 219 -14.21 -9.32 -2.10
N ALA A 220 -14.92 -8.21 -2.26
CA ALA A 220 -15.04 -7.51 -3.54
C ALA A 220 -14.53 -6.08 -3.42
N ARG A 221 -13.87 -5.61 -4.47
CA ARG A 221 -13.27 -4.28 -4.48
C ARG A 221 -13.54 -3.47 -5.74
N ARG A 222 -14.26 -3.97 -6.75
CA ARG A 222 -14.36 -3.16 -7.98
C ARG A 222 -15.61 -3.14 -8.83
N ASP A 223 -16.70 -3.84 -8.51
CA ASP A 223 -17.95 -3.64 -9.24
C ASP A 223 -19.13 -3.51 -8.27
N ILE A 224 -19.89 -2.42 -8.45
CA ILE A 224 -21.17 -2.19 -7.78
C ILE A 224 -22.23 -2.89 -8.63
N ASP A 225 -23.20 -3.53 -7.97
CA ASP A 225 -24.27 -4.33 -8.56
C ASP A 225 -23.91 -5.73 -9.10
N GLU A 226 -22.63 -6.12 -9.14
CA GLU A 226 -22.25 -7.51 -9.45
C GLU A 226 -22.44 -8.42 -8.22
N LYS A 227 -22.95 -9.64 -8.46
CA LYS A 227 -22.99 -10.67 -7.43
C LYS A 227 -21.60 -11.27 -7.27
N ILE A 228 -21.09 -11.24 -6.06
CA ILE A 228 -19.82 -11.87 -5.71
C ILE A 228 -20.07 -13.19 -5.00
N GLU A 229 -19.22 -14.17 -5.28
CA GLU A 229 -19.31 -15.50 -4.68
C GLU A 229 -17.97 -15.88 -4.07
N GLY A 230 -18.04 -16.62 -2.97
CA GLY A 230 -16.85 -17.12 -2.29
C GLY A 230 -17.22 -18.29 -1.40
N ALA A 231 -16.27 -19.20 -1.23
CA ALA A 231 -16.50 -20.42 -0.49
C ALA A 231 -15.34 -20.71 0.46
N ASN A 232 -15.66 -21.27 1.63
CA ASN A 232 -14.66 -21.62 2.63
C ASN A 232 -15.10 -22.87 3.40
N VAL A 233 -14.14 -23.68 3.86
CA VAL A 233 -14.40 -24.82 4.74
C VAL A 233 -14.23 -24.37 6.18
N ILE A 234 -15.29 -24.54 6.95
CA ILE A 234 -15.36 -24.12 8.34
C ILE A 234 -15.64 -25.29 9.27
N ASP A 235 -15.27 -25.09 10.53
CA ASP A 235 -15.63 -25.97 11.62
C ASP A 235 -17.06 -25.62 12.08
N GLY A 236 -17.78 -26.57 12.65
CA GLY A 236 -19.13 -26.30 13.16
C GLY A 236 -19.09 -25.46 14.44
N GLY A 237 -20.02 -24.52 14.60
CA GLY A 237 -20.11 -23.68 15.81
C GLY A 237 -20.79 -22.33 15.60
N GLU A 238 -20.65 -21.46 16.61
CA GLU A 238 -21.13 -20.08 16.55
C GLU A 238 -20.09 -19.16 15.90
N TYR A 239 -20.57 -18.34 14.97
CA TYR A 239 -19.77 -17.37 14.23
C TYR A 239 -20.41 -15.98 14.30
N HIS A 240 -19.57 -14.96 14.35
CA HIS A 240 -19.92 -13.59 14.02
C HIS A 240 -19.78 -13.39 12.51
N LEU A 241 -20.89 -13.11 11.83
CA LEU A 241 -20.89 -12.58 10.47
C LEU A 241 -20.55 -11.10 10.53
N GLU A 242 -19.32 -10.75 10.17
CA GLU A 242 -18.86 -9.38 10.07
C GLU A 242 -18.98 -8.90 8.62
N VAL A 243 -19.77 -7.85 8.42
CA VAL A 243 -19.97 -7.22 7.11
C VAL A 243 -19.48 -5.78 7.18
N GLU A 244 -18.59 -5.41 6.27
CA GLU A 244 -18.18 -4.02 6.05
C GLU A 244 -18.63 -3.57 4.66
N SER A 245 -19.48 -2.53 4.59
CA SER A 245 -20.10 -2.05 3.35
C SER A 245 -20.28 -0.52 3.35
N THR A 246 -20.10 0.15 2.22
CA THR A 246 -20.40 1.60 2.10
C THR A 246 -21.86 1.90 1.72
N GLY A 247 -22.70 0.88 1.56
CA GLY A 247 -24.09 1.02 1.08
C GLY A 247 -25.00 -0.13 1.52
N ASP A 248 -26.11 -0.29 0.82
CA ASP A 248 -27.05 -1.38 1.05
C ASP A 248 -26.43 -2.70 0.56
N TRP A 249 -26.64 -3.77 1.31
CA TRP A 249 -26.06 -5.06 0.96
C TRP A 249 -27.03 -6.21 1.24
N THR A 250 -26.84 -7.30 0.50
CA THR A 250 -27.52 -8.58 0.70
C THR A 250 -26.50 -9.70 0.61
N ILE A 251 -26.55 -10.65 1.56
CA ILE A 251 -25.70 -11.83 1.63
C ILE A 251 -26.59 -13.06 1.74
N GLU A 252 -26.28 -14.09 0.98
CA GLU A 252 -26.87 -15.41 1.05
C GLU A 252 -25.79 -16.42 1.45
N LEU A 253 -26.04 -17.18 2.51
CA LEU A 253 -25.15 -18.24 2.98
C LEU A 253 -25.80 -19.60 2.73
N THR A 254 -25.08 -20.49 2.05
CA THR A 254 -25.52 -21.84 1.69
C THR A 254 -24.49 -22.87 2.15
N GLN A 255 -24.95 -23.95 2.78
CA GLN A 255 -24.11 -25.07 3.21
C GLN A 255 -24.49 -26.34 2.43
N PRO A 256 -23.87 -26.60 1.26
CA PRO A 256 -24.14 -27.81 0.51
C PRO A 256 -23.65 -29.03 1.31
N ARG A 257 -24.52 -30.03 1.49
CA ARG A 257 -24.16 -31.31 2.11
C ARG A 257 -23.77 -32.30 1.01
N ALA A 258 -22.70 -33.07 1.25
CA ALA A 258 -22.40 -34.20 0.40
C ALA A 258 -23.49 -35.27 0.56
N THR A 259 -24.21 -35.57 -0.52
CA THR A 259 -25.11 -36.72 -0.57
C THR A 259 -24.28 -38.00 -0.40
N LYS A 260 -24.67 -38.88 0.53
CA LYS A 260 -24.01 -40.18 0.74
C LYS A 260 -24.33 -41.18 -0.35
#